data_AF-A0ABD3QG34-F1
#
_entry.id   AF-A0ABD3QG34-F1
#
_cell.length_a   1.000
_cell.length_b   1.000
_cell.length_c   1.000
_cell.angle_alpha   90.00
_cell.angle_beta   90.00
_cell.angle_gamma   90.00
#
_symmetry.space_group_name_H-M   'P 1'
#
loop_
_entity.id
_entity.type
_entity.pdbx_description
1 polymer ?
#
loop_
_entity_poly.entity_id
_entity_poly.type
_entity_poly.pdbx_seq_one_letter_code
_entity_poly.pdbx_strand_id
1 'polypeptide(L)'
;MLFLVNQICSDSGCLSRARLFAQAKEHGTLVRSEHTSCPNCQTKQEDASHLLHCPDAGRFSLFRTEVKKLEEWLCKSHTDPELSRILPLYILRRGESNLSEIQYLSRDLQPFAFEQDLIGWDNFMIGQISGQLRQYQYVHLLNSPSIMSVDDWMAAFIGKLLHIVHGQWIYRNVSKHHEKLGSIRRAERRELLMEIDRLIHVRPEEVPEESTFLLEVDFARLRKGELTSQNYWVHAIKAAMVAGRRRTFGTSPRRGADS
;
A
#
# COMPACT_ATOMS: atom_id res chain seq x y z
N MET A 1 -7.58 -3.04 10.18
CA MET A 1 -6.26 -3.46 9.63
C MET A 1 -5.08 -2.75 10.29
N LEU A 2 -5.05 -1.42 10.44
CA LEU A 2 -3.96 -0.70 11.17
C LEU A 2 -3.85 -1.02 12.67
N PHE A 3 -4.96 -1.34 13.34
CA PHE A 3 -4.96 -1.62 14.78
C PHE A 3 -4.33 -2.97 15.17
N LEU A 4 -4.37 -3.98 14.29
CA LEU A 4 -3.80 -5.31 14.57
C LEU A 4 -2.31 -5.41 14.20
N VAL A 5 -1.83 -4.60 13.25
CA VAL A 5 -0.41 -4.58 12.85
C VAL A 5 0.50 -3.97 13.93
N ASN A 6 -0.04 -3.08 14.78
CA ASN A 6 0.72 -2.45 15.86
C ASN A 6 1.14 -3.42 16.99
N GLN A 7 0.54 -4.61 17.08
CA GLN A 7 0.80 -5.54 18.18
C GLN A 7 1.91 -6.56 17.88
N ILE A 8 2.34 -6.68 16.62
CA ILE A 8 3.30 -7.72 16.17
C ILE A 8 4.74 -7.16 16.00
N CYS A 9 4.93 -5.84 15.97
CA CYS A 9 6.25 -5.23 15.85
C CYS A 9 6.92 -4.96 17.22
N SER A 10 7.68 -5.93 17.72
CA SER A 10 8.59 -5.76 18.87
C SER A 10 9.95 -5.15 18.50
N ASP A 11 10.18 -4.78 17.23
CA ASP A 11 11.42 -4.14 16.80
C ASP A 11 11.31 -2.61 16.88
N SER A 12 12.15 -2.02 17.72
CA SER A 12 12.28 -0.60 18.04
C SER A 12 12.49 0.33 16.83
N GLY A 13 12.81 -0.20 15.66
CA GLY A 13 12.95 0.55 14.40
C GLY A 13 11.64 0.82 13.65
N CYS A 14 10.61 -0.02 13.81
CA CYS A 14 9.32 0.14 13.12
C CYS A 14 8.36 1.09 13.85
N LEU A 15 8.44 1.12 15.19
CA LEU A 15 7.57 1.92 16.06
C LEU A 15 7.77 3.44 15.89
N SER A 16 8.96 3.90 15.50
CA SER A 16 9.25 5.33 15.30
C SER A 16 8.52 5.90 14.09
N ARG A 17 8.36 5.13 13.00
CA ARG A 17 7.61 5.54 11.81
C ARG A 17 6.10 5.32 11.96
N ALA A 18 5.67 4.32 12.72
CA ALA A 18 4.25 4.12 13.04
C ALA A 18 3.68 5.22 13.96
N ARG A 19 4.46 5.72 14.93
CA ARG A 19 4.06 6.84 15.81
C ARG A 19 3.90 8.17 15.07
N LEU A 20 4.74 8.43 14.07
CA LEU A 20 4.64 9.62 13.21
C LEU A 20 3.33 9.67 12.41
N PHE A 21 2.75 8.52 12.04
CA PHE A 21 1.47 8.46 11.34
C PHE A 21 0.25 8.58 12.26
N ALA A 22 0.36 8.23 13.55
CA ALA A 22 -0.72 8.40 14.52
C ALA A 22 -0.91 9.89 14.90
N GLN A 23 0.17 10.65 15.07
CA GLN A 23 0.12 12.10 15.37
C GLN A 23 -0.37 12.96 14.19
N ALA A 24 -0.18 12.51 12.95
CA ALA A 24 -0.64 13.23 11.76
C ALA A 24 -2.18 13.19 11.56
N LYS A 25 -2.91 12.43 12.39
CA LYS A 25 -4.38 12.32 12.30
C LYS A 25 -5.13 13.35 13.16
N GLU A 26 -4.46 14.02 14.10
CA GLU A 26 -5.08 14.98 15.03
C GLU A 26 -5.08 16.42 14.53
N HIS A 27 -4.27 16.76 13.52
CA HIS A 27 -4.30 18.07 12.87
C HIS A 27 -4.80 17.93 11.42
N GLY A 28 -6.08 18.26 11.24
CA GLY A 28 -6.77 18.18 9.97
C GLY A 28 -6.12 19.02 8.87
N THR A 29 -5.44 18.35 7.95
CA THR A 29 -5.40 18.72 6.53
C THR A 29 -5.10 17.46 5.71
N LEU A 30 -6.14 16.64 5.46
CA LEU A 30 -6.04 15.53 4.51
C LEU A 30 -5.90 16.12 3.10
N VAL A 31 -4.67 16.39 2.68
CA VAL A 31 -4.36 16.45 1.25
C VAL A 31 -4.65 15.06 0.70
N ARG A 32 -5.81 14.91 0.06
CA ARG A 32 -6.21 13.71 -0.67
C ARG A 32 -5.12 13.45 -1.72
N SER A 33 -4.27 12.45 -1.47
CA SER A 33 -3.36 11.95 -2.49
C SER A 33 -4.22 11.35 -3.61
N GLU A 34 -4.24 12.00 -4.78
CA GLU A 34 -4.96 11.56 -5.99
C GLU A 34 -4.40 10.24 -6.58
N HIS A 35 -3.45 9.59 -5.93
CA HIS A 35 -2.88 8.30 -6.35
C HIS A 35 -3.54 7.15 -5.59
N THR A 36 -4.79 6.87 -5.96
CA THR A 36 -5.53 5.68 -5.51
C THR A 36 -5.12 4.41 -6.24
N SER A 37 -4.25 4.48 -7.26
CA SER A 37 -3.84 3.28 -7.99
C SER A 37 -2.84 2.44 -7.21
N CYS A 38 -2.93 1.12 -7.38
CA CYS A 38 -1.95 0.18 -6.80
C CYS A 38 -0.54 0.46 -7.36
N PRO A 39 0.50 0.57 -6.53
CA PRO A 39 1.87 0.85 -7.00
C PRO A 39 2.48 -0.30 -7.80
N ASN A 40 1.93 -1.51 -7.70
CA ASN A 40 2.47 -2.73 -8.30
C ASN A 40 1.76 -3.09 -9.61
N CYS A 41 0.44 -3.27 -9.59
CA CYS A 41 -0.32 -3.66 -10.78
C CYS A 41 -1.07 -2.52 -11.49
N GLN A 42 -1.02 -1.29 -10.94
CA GLN A 42 -1.67 -0.10 -11.49
C GLN A 42 -3.21 -0.14 -11.54
N THR A 43 -3.85 -1.13 -10.91
CA THR A 43 -5.32 -1.15 -10.71
C THR A 43 -5.78 0.18 -10.14
N LYS A 44 -6.74 0.82 -10.81
CA LYS A 44 -7.34 2.09 -10.39
C LYS A 44 -8.22 1.83 -9.17
N GLN A 45 -8.16 2.70 -8.17
CA GLN A 45 -8.90 2.54 -6.91
C GLN A 45 -8.54 1.25 -6.14
N GLU A 46 -7.26 1.17 -5.73
CA GLU A 46 -6.79 0.19 -4.75
C GLU A 46 -7.54 0.36 -3.43
N ASP A 47 -8.23 -0.71 -3.00
CA ASP A 47 -8.87 -0.83 -1.70
C ASP A 47 -8.18 -1.90 -0.83
N ALA A 48 -8.77 -2.20 0.34
CA ALA A 48 -8.22 -3.20 1.25
C ALA A 48 -8.30 -4.63 0.68
N SER A 49 -9.32 -4.94 -0.12
CA SER A 49 -9.50 -6.26 -0.74
C SER A 49 -8.42 -6.49 -1.82
N HIS A 50 -8.11 -5.46 -2.60
CA HIS A 50 -7.05 -5.50 -3.61
C HIS A 50 -5.70 -5.97 -3.05
N LEU A 51 -5.42 -5.74 -1.76
CA LEU A 51 -4.18 -6.18 -1.14
C LEU A 51 -3.93 -7.68 -1.36
N LEU A 52 -4.92 -8.55 -1.14
CA LEU A 52 -4.70 -9.98 -1.29
C LEU A 52 -5.02 -10.50 -2.69
N HIS A 53 -5.61 -9.67 -3.55
CA HIS A 53 -6.02 -10.00 -4.93
C HIS A 53 -5.14 -9.41 -6.02
N CYS A 54 -4.14 -8.60 -5.66
CA CYS A 54 -3.25 -7.96 -6.62
C CYS A 54 -2.57 -8.98 -7.57
N PRO A 55 -2.63 -8.77 -8.90
CA PRO A 55 -2.05 -9.69 -9.89
C PRO A 55 -0.54 -9.48 -10.12
N ASP A 56 0.11 -8.59 -9.38
CA ASP A 56 1.56 -8.37 -9.51
C ASP A 56 2.34 -9.67 -9.25
N ALA A 57 3.26 -10.00 -10.17
CA ALA A 57 4.00 -11.26 -10.12
C ALA A 57 4.89 -11.39 -8.88
N GLY A 58 5.50 -10.29 -8.42
CA GLY A 58 6.34 -10.29 -7.22
C GLY A 58 5.51 -10.49 -5.95
N ARG A 59 4.35 -9.85 -5.88
CA ARG A 59 3.38 -10.04 -4.80
C ARG A 59 2.84 -11.46 -4.76
N PHE A 60 2.47 -12.00 -5.91
CA PHE A 60 1.99 -13.37 -6.01
C PHE A 60 3.08 -14.38 -5.63
N SER A 61 4.33 -14.15 -6.04
CA SER A 61 5.48 -14.97 -5.63
C SER A 61 5.66 -14.94 -4.11
N LEU A 62 5.68 -13.76 -3.48
CA LEU A 62 5.75 -13.62 -2.03
C LEU A 62 4.59 -14.34 -1.33
N PHE A 63 3.37 -14.17 -1.83
CA PHE A 63 2.18 -14.84 -1.29
C PHE A 63 2.35 -16.35 -1.28
N ARG A 64 2.75 -16.95 -2.41
CA ARG A 64 3.01 -18.40 -2.50
C ARG A 64 4.11 -18.87 -1.56
N THR A 65 5.20 -18.10 -1.42
CA THR A 65 6.27 -18.42 -0.49
C THR A 65 5.78 -18.44 0.96
N GLU A 66 4.97 -17.47 1.37
CA GLU A 66 4.42 -17.44 2.72
C GLU A 66 3.38 -18.54 2.96
N VAL A 67 2.56 -18.88 1.96
CA VAL A 67 1.64 -20.04 2.05
C VAL A 67 2.41 -21.36 2.18
N LYS A 68 3.54 -21.52 1.48
CA LYS A 68 4.39 -22.71 1.64
C LYS A 68 4.96 -22.81 3.07
N LYS A 69 5.38 -21.70 3.66
CA LYS A 69 5.82 -21.67 5.08
C LYS A 69 4.67 -22.04 6.04
N LEU A 70 3.46 -21.61 5.74
CA LEU A 70 2.26 -22.01 6.50
C LEU A 70 2.02 -23.52 6.36
N GLU A 71 2.06 -24.07 5.15
CA GLU A 71 1.92 -25.52 4.89
C GLU A 71 2.97 -26.34 5.67
N GLU A 72 4.23 -25.92 5.62
CA GLU A 72 5.32 -26.54 6.40
C GLU A 72 5.06 -26.48 7.91
N TRP A 73 4.43 -25.41 8.40
CA TRP A 73 4.04 -25.28 9.80
C TRP A 73 2.85 -26.18 10.15
N LEU A 74 1.82 -26.28 9.29
CA LEU A 74 0.66 -27.16 9.52
C LEU A 74 1.11 -28.61 9.70
N CYS A 75 2.02 -29.09 8.85
CA CYS A 75 2.61 -30.42 8.92
C CYS A 75 3.39 -30.70 10.23
N LYS A 76 3.89 -29.66 10.91
CA LYS A 76 4.71 -29.77 12.13
C LYS A 76 3.93 -29.45 13.41
N SER A 77 2.68 -29.01 13.29
CA SER A 77 1.88 -28.47 14.40
C SER A 77 0.70 -29.36 14.74
N HIS A 78 0.84 -30.69 14.61
CA HIS A 78 -0.23 -31.66 14.95
C HIS A 78 -1.59 -31.28 14.36
N THR A 79 -1.58 -30.69 13.17
CA THR A 79 -2.78 -30.32 12.45
C THR A 79 -3.40 -31.58 11.86
N ASP A 80 -4.73 -31.66 11.86
CA ASP A 80 -5.41 -32.75 11.16
C ASP A 80 -4.88 -32.91 9.73
N PRO A 81 -4.62 -34.15 9.25
CA PRO A 81 -4.05 -34.36 7.92
C PRO A 81 -4.90 -33.78 6.79
N GLU A 82 -6.23 -33.80 6.92
CA GLU A 82 -7.11 -33.20 5.92
C GLU A 82 -7.04 -31.68 5.98
N LEU A 83 -7.05 -31.08 7.17
CA LEU A 83 -6.86 -29.63 7.34
C LEU A 83 -5.52 -29.14 6.78
N SER A 84 -4.44 -29.89 7.05
CA SER A 84 -3.10 -29.59 6.54
C SER A 84 -3.05 -29.54 5.02
N ARG A 85 -3.86 -30.37 4.36
CA ARG A 85 -3.99 -30.40 2.90
C ARG A 85 -4.88 -29.29 2.37
N ILE A 86 -6.06 -29.08 2.97
CA ILE A 86 -7.10 -28.21 2.39
C ILE A 86 -6.88 -26.72 2.68
N LEU A 87 -6.31 -26.35 3.82
CA LEU A 87 -6.12 -24.94 4.19
C LEU A 87 -5.14 -24.21 3.23
N PRO A 88 -3.96 -24.75 2.88
CA PRO A 88 -3.09 -24.12 1.88
C PRO A 88 -3.75 -24.01 0.51
N LEU A 89 -4.48 -25.05 0.08
CA LEU A 89 -5.21 -25.04 -1.19
C LEU A 89 -6.28 -23.94 -1.23
N TYR A 90 -7.06 -23.79 -0.16
CA TYR A 90 -8.06 -22.75 -0.04
C TYR A 90 -7.45 -21.34 -0.05
N ILE A 91 -6.33 -21.14 0.65
CA ILE A 91 -5.61 -19.85 0.64
C ILE A 91 -5.09 -19.54 -0.76
N LEU A 92 -4.51 -20.52 -1.46
CA LEU A 92 -4.00 -20.34 -2.82
C LEU A 92 -5.08 -20.03 -3.85
N ARG A 93 -6.34 -20.40 -3.60
CA ARG A 93 -7.47 -20.07 -4.47
C ARG A 93 -7.85 -18.59 -4.47
N ARG A 94 -7.37 -17.78 -3.51
CA ARG A 94 -7.57 -16.32 -3.48
C ARG A 94 -9.02 -15.89 -3.73
N GLY A 95 -9.97 -16.59 -3.11
CA GLY A 95 -11.40 -16.30 -3.25
C GLY A 95 -12.01 -16.60 -4.62
N GLU A 96 -11.29 -17.24 -5.55
CA GLU A 96 -11.81 -17.64 -6.87
C GLU A 96 -12.76 -18.86 -6.80
N SER A 97 -12.74 -19.59 -5.70
CA SER A 97 -13.63 -20.73 -5.44
C SER A 97 -13.86 -20.94 -3.95
N ASN A 98 -15.01 -21.51 -3.63
CA ASN A 98 -15.42 -21.80 -2.26
C ASN A 98 -14.58 -22.95 -1.67
N LEU A 99 -14.51 -23.01 -0.34
CA LEU A 99 -13.92 -24.10 0.41
C LEU A 99 -14.71 -25.41 0.19
N SER A 100 -16.04 -25.34 0.12
CA SER A 100 -16.90 -26.49 -0.16
C SER A 100 -16.67 -27.11 -1.54
N GLU A 101 -16.05 -26.37 -2.47
CA GLU A 101 -15.71 -26.82 -3.82
C GLU A 101 -14.35 -27.53 -3.89
N ILE A 102 -13.66 -27.73 -2.77
CA ILE A 102 -12.45 -28.56 -2.73
C ILE A 102 -12.84 -30.03 -2.93
N GLN A 103 -12.24 -30.68 -3.93
CA GLN A 103 -12.48 -32.10 -4.20
C GLN A 103 -12.03 -32.98 -3.02
N TYR A 104 -12.77 -34.07 -2.82
CA TYR A 104 -12.51 -35.08 -1.78
C TYR A 104 -12.52 -34.51 -0.35
N LEU A 105 -13.38 -33.52 -0.09
CA LEU A 105 -13.64 -33.03 1.25
C LEU A 105 -14.50 -34.02 2.03
N SER A 106 -14.03 -34.47 3.20
CA SER A 106 -14.77 -35.39 4.06
C SER A 106 -16.09 -34.77 4.53
N ARG A 107 -17.05 -35.63 4.86
CA ARG A 107 -18.36 -35.21 5.36
C ARG A 107 -18.25 -34.41 6.67
N ASP A 108 -17.25 -34.74 7.49
CA ASP A 108 -17.04 -34.11 8.80
C ASP A 108 -16.48 -32.68 8.66
N LEU A 109 -15.79 -32.38 7.56
CA LEU A 109 -15.30 -31.02 7.27
C LEU A 109 -16.33 -30.14 6.56
N GLN A 110 -17.41 -30.70 6.01
CA GLN A 110 -18.43 -29.95 5.28
C GLN A 110 -19.05 -28.80 6.09
N PRO A 111 -19.40 -28.98 7.39
CA PRO A 111 -19.92 -27.87 8.19
C PRO A 111 -18.93 -26.68 8.28
N PHE A 112 -17.64 -26.97 8.45
CA PHE A 112 -16.62 -25.93 8.43
C PHE A 112 -16.55 -25.25 7.07
N ALA A 113 -16.55 -26.01 5.98
CA ALA A 113 -16.50 -25.45 4.64
C ALA A 113 -17.68 -24.49 4.37
N PHE A 114 -18.91 -24.94 4.60
CA PHE A 114 -20.10 -24.11 4.36
C PHE A 114 -20.14 -22.85 5.23
N GLU A 115 -19.83 -22.96 6.52
CA GLU A 115 -19.79 -21.76 7.38
C GLU A 115 -18.68 -20.81 6.96
N GLN A 116 -17.51 -21.33 6.58
CA GLN A 116 -16.41 -20.50 6.15
C GLN A 116 -16.69 -19.80 4.81
N ASP A 117 -17.42 -20.45 3.91
CA ASP A 117 -17.85 -19.86 2.64
C ASP A 117 -18.82 -18.69 2.86
N LEU A 118 -19.70 -18.78 3.87
CA LEU A 118 -20.55 -17.66 4.28
C LEU A 118 -19.75 -16.48 4.86
N ILE A 119 -18.65 -16.76 5.56
CA ILE A 119 -17.75 -15.72 6.08
C ILE A 119 -16.94 -15.09 4.94
N GLY A 120 -16.54 -15.90 3.96
CA GLY A 120 -15.79 -15.48 2.78
C GLY A 120 -14.27 -15.47 2.99
N TRP A 121 -13.56 -15.49 1.86
CA TRP A 121 -12.11 -15.67 1.81
C TRP A 121 -11.32 -14.47 2.36
N ASP A 122 -11.74 -13.23 2.07
CA ASP A 122 -11.05 -12.03 2.57
C ASP A 122 -11.08 -11.95 4.10
N ASN A 123 -12.24 -12.28 4.69
CA ASN A 123 -12.46 -12.31 6.12
C ASN A 123 -11.67 -13.44 6.79
N PHE A 124 -11.62 -14.62 6.16
CA PHE A 124 -10.76 -15.72 6.59
C PHE A 124 -9.30 -15.28 6.73
N MET A 125 -8.75 -14.61 5.71
CA MET A 125 -7.34 -14.19 5.70
C MET A 125 -6.99 -13.16 6.79
N ILE A 126 -7.96 -12.40 7.31
CA ILE A 126 -7.77 -11.49 8.43
C ILE A 126 -8.12 -12.11 9.79
N GLY A 127 -8.38 -13.43 9.84
CA GLY A 127 -8.59 -14.18 11.07
C GLY A 127 -10.05 -14.41 11.48
N GLN A 128 -11.03 -14.07 10.62
CA GLN A 128 -12.42 -14.43 10.86
C GLN A 128 -12.66 -15.85 10.36
N ILE A 129 -12.61 -16.80 11.29
CA ILE A 129 -12.66 -18.23 11.00
C ILE A 129 -13.90 -18.83 11.65
N SER A 130 -14.58 -19.75 10.96
CA SER A 130 -15.69 -20.51 11.53
C SER A 130 -15.27 -21.28 12.79
N GLY A 131 -16.15 -21.30 13.79
CA GLY A 131 -15.95 -22.08 15.02
C GLY A 131 -15.83 -23.59 14.76
N GLN A 132 -16.33 -24.07 13.63
CA GLN A 132 -16.24 -25.48 13.24
C GLN A 132 -14.79 -25.91 13.00
N LEU A 133 -13.90 -25.02 12.54
CA LEU A 133 -12.47 -25.34 12.42
C LEU A 133 -11.89 -25.69 13.79
N ARG A 134 -12.19 -24.87 14.80
CA ARG A 134 -11.74 -25.09 16.18
C ARG A 134 -12.24 -26.42 16.68
N GLN A 135 -13.53 -26.72 16.49
CA GLN A 135 -14.10 -27.99 16.96
C GLN A 135 -13.44 -29.20 16.28
N TYR A 136 -13.22 -29.13 14.97
CA TYR A 136 -12.61 -30.22 14.21
C TYR A 136 -11.16 -30.47 14.64
N GLN A 137 -10.35 -29.41 14.72
CA GLN A 137 -8.96 -29.52 15.17
C GLN A 137 -8.86 -29.93 16.65
N TYR A 138 -9.80 -29.51 17.50
CA TYR A 138 -9.85 -29.93 18.90
C TYR A 138 -10.01 -31.45 19.03
N VAL A 139 -10.94 -32.05 18.27
CA VAL A 139 -11.15 -33.51 18.25
C VAL A 139 -9.90 -34.24 17.76
N HIS A 140 -9.20 -33.70 16.76
CA HIS A 140 -7.93 -34.25 16.30
C HIS A 140 -6.87 -34.23 17.42
N LEU A 141 -6.70 -33.07 18.09
CA LEU A 141 -5.69 -32.90 19.14
C LEU A 141 -5.93 -33.81 20.34
N LEU A 142 -7.20 -34.05 20.73
CA LEU A 142 -7.56 -34.99 21.79
C LEU A 142 -7.08 -36.42 21.53
N ASN A 143 -7.01 -36.81 20.26
CA ASN A 143 -6.56 -38.14 19.82
C ASN A 143 -5.07 -38.15 19.45
N SER A 144 -4.37 -37.03 19.65
CA SER A 144 -2.96 -36.87 19.33
C SER A 144 -2.09 -36.95 20.60
N PRO A 145 -0.80 -37.28 20.49
CA PRO A 145 0.13 -37.20 21.63
C PRO A 145 0.55 -35.76 21.97
N SER A 146 -0.04 -34.74 21.35
CA SER A 146 0.37 -33.34 21.53
C SER A 146 -0.12 -32.75 22.84
N ILE A 147 0.71 -31.92 23.47
CA ILE A 147 0.31 -31.09 24.63
C ILE A 147 -0.24 -29.72 24.21
N MET A 148 -0.28 -29.43 22.91
CA MET A 148 -0.76 -28.14 22.40
C MET A 148 -2.27 -28.04 22.55
N SER A 149 -2.74 -26.95 23.17
CA SER A 149 -4.17 -26.67 23.23
C SER A 149 -4.70 -26.23 21.86
N VAL A 150 -5.99 -26.47 21.61
CA VAL A 150 -6.61 -25.97 20.38
C VAL A 150 -6.60 -24.45 20.31
N ASP A 151 -6.66 -23.76 21.44
CA ASP A 151 -6.65 -22.30 21.48
C ASP A 151 -5.27 -21.74 21.08
N ASP A 152 -4.19 -22.37 21.55
CA ASP A 152 -2.82 -22.04 21.12
C ASP A 152 -2.63 -22.32 19.62
N TRP A 153 -3.16 -23.45 19.14
CA TRP A 153 -3.11 -23.78 17.71
C TRP A 153 -3.87 -22.75 16.86
N MET A 154 -5.09 -22.38 17.26
CA MET A 154 -5.91 -21.40 16.56
C MET A 154 -5.22 -20.02 16.55
N ALA A 155 -4.67 -19.58 17.69
CA ALA A 155 -3.94 -18.33 17.79
C ALA A 155 -2.70 -18.32 16.87
N ALA A 156 -1.94 -19.42 16.87
CA ALA A 156 -0.78 -19.58 15.99
C ALA A 156 -1.19 -19.58 14.51
N PHE A 157 -2.26 -20.29 14.14
CA PHE A 157 -2.77 -20.36 12.78
C PHE A 157 -3.22 -18.98 12.27
N ILE A 158 -4.04 -18.26 13.04
CA ILE A 158 -4.46 -16.88 12.72
C ILE A 158 -3.22 -15.98 12.58
N GLY A 159 -2.24 -16.13 13.47
CA GLY A 159 -0.96 -15.42 13.39
C GLY A 159 -0.21 -15.67 12.07
N LYS A 160 -0.28 -16.88 11.50
CA LYS A 160 0.29 -17.19 10.18
C LYS A 160 -0.48 -16.52 9.05
N LEU A 161 -1.82 -16.51 9.09
CA LEU A 161 -2.64 -15.80 8.11
C LEU A 161 -2.32 -14.31 8.11
N LEU A 162 -2.27 -13.69 9.28
CA LEU A 162 -1.91 -12.27 9.44
C LEU A 162 -0.48 -11.98 8.96
N HIS A 163 0.46 -12.90 9.12
CA HIS A 163 1.80 -12.78 8.54
C HIS A 163 1.78 -12.68 7.02
N ILE A 164 0.97 -13.51 6.35
CA ILE A 164 0.79 -13.46 4.88
C ILE A 164 0.24 -12.09 4.48
N VAL A 165 -0.83 -11.63 5.13
CA VAL A 165 -1.44 -10.31 4.86
C VAL A 165 -0.44 -9.17 5.09
N HIS A 166 0.32 -9.24 6.18
CA HIS A 166 1.31 -8.23 6.52
C HIS A 166 2.46 -8.17 5.51
N GLY A 167 2.96 -9.33 5.05
CA GLY A 167 3.99 -9.39 4.01
C GLY A 167 3.54 -8.70 2.72
N GLN A 168 2.28 -8.91 2.32
CA GLN A 168 1.66 -8.23 1.18
C GLN A 168 1.59 -6.71 1.37
N TRP A 169 1.23 -6.25 2.56
CA TRP A 169 1.18 -4.84 2.92
C TRP A 169 2.57 -4.18 2.89
N ILE A 170 3.60 -4.85 3.44
CA ILE A 170 4.99 -4.37 3.40
C ILE A 170 5.44 -4.22 1.95
N TYR A 171 5.26 -5.25 1.11
CA TYR A 171 5.68 -5.22 -0.29
C TYR A 171 5.09 -4.03 -1.04
N ARG A 172 3.77 -3.83 -0.89
CA ARG A 172 3.04 -2.70 -1.47
C ARG A 172 3.60 -1.38 -0.95
N ASN A 173 3.84 -1.25 0.35
CA ASN A 173 4.31 -0.01 0.94
C ASN A 173 5.72 0.38 0.53
N VAL A 174 6.63 -0.59 0.45
CA VAL A 174 7.96 -0.36 -0.12
C VAL A 174 7.82 0.15 -1.54
N SER A 175 7.00 -0.51 -2.37
CA SER A 175 6.74 -0.08 -3.76
C SER A 175 6.13 1.32 -3.86
N LYS A 176 5.26 1.70 -2.92
CA LYS A 176 4.62 3.02 -2.91
C LYS A 176 5.56 4.13 -2.45
N HIS A 177 6.30 3.89 -1.37
CA HIS A 177 7.01 4.91 -0.59
C HIS A 177 8.54 4.86 -0.70
N HIS A 178 9.10 3.97 -1.53
CA HIS A 178 10.55 3.96 -1.76
C HIS A 178 11.04 5.36 -2.14
N GLU A 179 12.12 5.83 -1.50
CA GLU A 179 12.56 7.23 -1.56
C GLU A 179 12.88 7.74 -2.97
N LYS A 180 13.50 6.89 -3.80
CA LYS A 180 13.85 7.20 -5.19
C LYS A 180 12.90 6.59 -6.22
N LEU A 181 12.53 5.32 -6.05
CA LEU A 181 11.76 4.53 -7.02
C LEU A 181 10.26 4.43 -6.70
N GLY A 182 9.82 4.97 -5.56
CA GLY A 182 8.45 4.86 -5.09
C GLY A 182 7.46 5.50 -6.06
N SER A 183 6.28 4.90 -6.17
CA SER A 183 5.25 5.39 -7.10
C SER A 183 4.84 6.84 -6.84
N ILE A 184 4.80 7.29 -5.57
CA ILE A 184 4.46 8.67 -5.19
C ILE A 184 5.55 9.61 -5.72
N ARG A 185 6.82 9.35 -5.39
CA ARG A 185 7.97 10.15 -5.85
C ARG A 185 8.06 10.22 -7.37
N ARG A 186 7.78 9.10 -8.06
CA ARG A 186 7.70 9.08 -9.53
C ARG A 186 6.55 9.92 -10.06
N ALA A 187 5.40 9.96 -9.38
CA ALA A 187 4.27 10.78 -9.78
C ALA A 187 4.54 12.27 -9.56
N GLU A 188 5.04 12.65 -8.39
CA GLU A 188 5.48 14.03 -8.07
C GLU A 188 6.49 14.54 -9.11
N ARG A 189 7.49 13.71 -9.46
CA ARG A 189 8.46 14.08 -10.50
C ARG A 189 7.81 14.24 -11.87
N ARG A 190 6.83 13.40 -12.25
CA ARG A 190 6.12 13.54 -13.53
C ARG A 190 5.32 14.85 -13.57
N GLU A 191 4.60 15.18 -12.50
CA GLU A 191 3.86 16.44 -12.40
C GLU A 191 4.79 17.65 -12.47
N LEU A 192 5.93 17.60 -11.78
CA LEU A 192 6.94 18.64 -11.83
C LEU A 192 7.49 18.83 -13.25
N LEU A 193 7.76 17.73 -13.97
CA LEU A 193 8.23 17.79 -15.35
C LEU A 193 7.16 18.34 -16.30
N MET A 194 5.88 17.99 -16.11
CA MET A 194 4.78 18.59 -16.87
C MET A 194 4.68 20.09 -16.62
N GLU A 195 4.92 20.52 -15.39
CA GLU A 195 4.93 21.94 -15.05
C GLU A 195 6.13 22.68 -15.66
N ILE A 196 7.30 22.06 -15.69
CA ILE A 196 8.47 22.58 -16.41
C ILE A 196 8.17 22.75 -17.90
N ASP A 197 7.56 21.72 -18.52
CA ASP A 197 7.18 21.75 -19.95
C ASP A 197 6.13 22.84 -20.26
N ARG A 198 5.35 23.29 -19.27
CA ARG A 198 4.47 24.46 -19.43
C ARG A 198 5.24 25.77 -19.30
N LEU A 199 6.09 25.89 -18.28
CA LEU A 199 6.77 27.14 -17.92
C LEU A 199 7.93 27.51 -18.85
N ILE A 200 8.50 26.55 -19.58
CA ILE A 200 9.52 26.81 -20.62
C ILE A 200 9.03 27.76 -21.71
N HIS A 201 7.72 27.83 -21.94
CA HIS A 201 7.11 28.69 -22.97
C HIS A 201 6.72 30.08 -22.45
N VAL A 202 7.13 30.46 -21.23
CA VAL A 202 6.88 31.80 -20.68
C VAL A 202 7.60 32.85 -21.52
N ARG A 203 6.88 33.90 -21.89
CA ARG A 203 7.43 34.96 -22.72
C ARG A 203 8.31 35.92 -21.89
N PRO A 204 9.35 36.52 -22.48
CA PRO A 204 10.23 37.46 -21.77
C PRO A 204 9.50 38.64 -21.12
N GLU A 205 8.40 39.13 -21.70
CA GLU A 205 7.65 40.28 -21.19
C GLU A 205 6.90 39.97 -19.88
N GLU A 206 6.72 38.69 -19.57
CA GLU A 206 6.02 38.24 -18.35
C GLU A 206 6.95 38.19 -17.13
N VAL A 207 8.25 38.40 -17.33
CA VAL A 207 9.30 38.30 -16.32
C VAL A 207 10.08 39.63 -16.23
N PRO A 208 10.43 40.11 -15.03
CA PRO A 208 11.28 41.29 -14.89
C PRO A 208 12.63 41.12 -15.60
N GLU A 209 13.18 42.22 -16.12
CA GLU A 209 14.47 42.22 -16.83
C GLU A 209 15.59 41.60 -15.97
N GLU A 210 15.57 41.86 -14.65
CA GLU A 210 16.54 41.33 -13.69
C GLU A 210 16.46 39.81 -13.48
N SER A 211 15.40 39.17 -13.99
CA SER A 211 15.13 37.74 -13.89
C SER A 211 15.11 37.01 -15.24
N THR A 212 15.51 37.67 -16.32
CA THR A 212 15.58 37.09 -17.68
C THR A 212 16.52 35.89 -17.78
N PHE A 213 17.57 35.84 -16.95
CA PHE A 213 18.49 34.71 -16.86
C PHE A 213 17.80 33.36 -16.55
N LEU A 214 16.59 33.37 -15.96
CA LEU A 214 15.81 32.16 -15.69
C LEU A 214 15.26 31.50 -16.97
N LEU A 215 15.16 32.25 -18.06
CA LEU A 215 14.71 31.79 -19.38
C LEU A 215 15.84 31.15 -20.20
N GLU A 216 17.09 31.48 -19.88
CA GLU A 216 18.30 31.01 -20.58
C GLU A 216 18.79 29.64 -20.08
N VAL A 217 17.96 28.93 -19.31
CA VAL A 217 18.34 27.64 -18.71
C VAL A 217 18.44 26.55 -19.77
N ASP A 218 19.45 25.69 -19.64
CA ASP A 218 19.53 24.45 -20.42
C ASP A 218 18.44 23.47 -19.95
N PHE A 219 17.34 23.43 -20.70
CA PHE A 219 16.19 22.57 -20.41
C PHE A 219 16.50 21.08 -20.48
N ALA A 220 17.42 20.66 -21.37
CA ALA A 220 17.81 19.26 -21.47
C ALA A 220 18.55 18.81 -20.20
N ARG A 221 19.39 19.69 -19.64
CA ARG A 221 20.05 19.48 -18.35
C ARG A 221 19.08 19.54 -17.18
N LEU A 222 18.17 20.52 -17.15
CA LEU A 222 17.18 20.68 -16.08
C LEU A 222 16.28 19.44 -15.96
N ARG A 223 15.79 18.90 -17.10
CA ARG A 223 14.92 17.72 -17.14
C ARG A 223 15.60 16.45 -16.59
N LYS A 224 16.91 16.32 -16.78
CA LYS A 224 17.72 15.20 -16.27
C LYS A 224 18.26 15.42 -14.86
N GLY A 225 18.24 16.66 -14.38
CA GLY A 225 18.78 17.06 -13.08
C GLY A 225 18.03 16.49 -11.87
N GLU A 226 18.55 16.84 -10.70
CA GLU A 226 17.96 16.46 -9.41
C GLU A 226 16.63 17.17 -9.17
N LEU A 227 15.77 16.52 -8.37
CA LEU A 227 14.48 17.07 -7.95
C LEU A 227 14.61 18.44 -7.28
N THR A 228 15.68 18.69 -6.53
CA THR A 228 15.95 19.98 -5.89
C THR A 228 16.15 21.08 -6.92
N SER A 229 16.98 20.84 -7.95
CA SER A 229 17.23 21.80 -9.03
C SER A 229 15.98 22.08 -9.86
N GLN A 230 15.19 21.04 -10.14
CA GLN A 230 13.91 21.16 -10.85
C GLN A 230 12.91 22.01 -10.07
N ASN A 231 12.72 21.72 -8.77
CA ASN A 231 11.82 22.50 -7.91
C ASN A 231 12.30 23.95 -7.76
N TYR A 232 13.59 24.17 -7.55
CA TYR A 232 14.15 25.51 -7.44
C TYR A 232 13.82 26.37 -8.67
N TRP A 233 14.07 25.86 -9.86
CA TRP A 233 13.79 26.60 -11.10
C TRP A 233 12.28 26.90 -11.24
N VAL A 234 11.41 25.91 -10.98
CA VAL A 234 9.95 26.11 -11.02
C VAL A 234 9.49 27.18 -10.04
N HIS A 235 10.02 27.19 -8.80
CA HIS A 235 9.68 28.22 -7.82
C HIS A 235 10.21 29.60 -8.24
N ALA A 236 11.45 29.68 -8.72
CA ALA A 236 12.08 30.92 -9.15
C ALA A 236 11.32 31.56 -10.32
N ILE A 237 11.01 30.80 -11.38
CA ILE A 237 10.30 31.34 -12.56
C ILE A 237 8.87 31.78 -12.20
N LYS A 238 8.15 31.00 -11.36
CA LYS A 238 6.82 31.39 -10.88
C LYS A 238 6.87 32.70 -10.07
N ALA A 239 7.84 32.83 -9.17
CA ALA A 239 8.01 34.06 -8.39
C ALA A 239 8.33 35.26 -9.29
N ALA A 240 9.19 35.07 -10.28
CA ALA A 240 9.55 36.10 -11.24
C ALA A 240 8.33 36.55 -12.08
N MET A 241 7.52 35.61 -12.57
CA MET A 241 6.26 35.93 -13.27
C MET A 241 5.28 36.74 -12.40
N VAL A 242 5.16 36.41 -11.11
CA VAL A 242 4.31 37.17 -10.18
C VAL A 242 4.84 38.59 -10.00
N ALA A 243 6.16 38.76 -9.89
CA ALA A 243 6.79 40.08 -9.80
C ALA A 243 6.61 40.90 -11.09
N GLY A 244 6.74 40.29 -12.26
CA GLY A 244 6.50 40.92 -13.56
C GLY A 244 5.09 41.47 -13.69
N ARG A 245 4.07 40.67 -13.32
CA ARG A 245 2.67 41.13 -13.29
C ARG A 245 2.45 42.30 -12.34
N ARG A 246 3.08 42.31 -11.17
CA ARG A 246 2.94 43.44 -10.23
C ARG A 246 3.47 44.74 -10.81
N ARG A 247 4.53 44.69 -11.64
CA ARG A 247 5.04 45.87 -12.34
C ARG A 247 4.06 46.38 -13.39
N THR A 248 3.43 45.49 -14.17
CA THR A 248 2.44 45.90 -15.19
C THR A 248 1.16 46.50 -14.58
N PHE A 249 0.76 46.09 -13.37
CA PHE A 249 -0.39 46.68 -12.66
C PHE A 249 -0.03 47.92 -11.81
N GLY A 250 1.22 48.06 -11.35
CA GLY A 250 1.70 49.19 -10.56
C GLY A 250 1.95 50.46 -11.37
N THR A 251 2.09 50.34 -12.70
CA THR A 251 2.18 51.46 -13.65
C THR A 251 0.80 51.85 -14.19
N SER A 252 -0.19 52.05 -13.32
CA SER A 252 -1.38 52.83 -13.70
C SER A 252 -1.05 54.33 -13.51
N PRO A 253 -1.24 55.20 -14.52
CA PRO A 253 -0.85 56.61 -14.41
C PRO A 253 -1.66 57.28 -13.30
N ARG A 254 -0.99 57.92 -12.34
CA ARG A 254 -1.61 58.92 -11.47
C ARG A 254 -2.17 60.01 -12.39
N ARG A 255 -3.49 60.05 -12.55
CA ARG A 255 -4.18 61.19 -13.18
C ARG A 255 -3.77 62.45 -12.41
N GLY A 256 -3.29 63.43 -13.16
CA GLY A 256 -2.84 64.71 -12.63
C GLY A 256 -3.91 65.38 -11.78
N ALA A 257 -3.47 66.04 -10.72
CA ALA A 257 -4.22 67.11 -10.09
C ALA A 257 -3.63 68.41 -10.63
N ASP A 258 -4.48 69.12 -11.37
CA ASP A 258 -4.24 70.38 -12.05
C ASP A 258 -3.76 71.49 -11.08
N SER A 259 -2.96 72.40 -11.63
CA SER A 259 -2.65 73.73 -11.05
C SER A 259 -3.51 74.78 -11.71
#